data_AF-A0A4Q6BJN8-F1
#
_entry.id   AF-A0A4Q6BJN8-F1
#
_cell.length_a   1.000
_cell.length_b   1.000
_cell.length_c   1.000
_cell.angle_alpha   90.00
_cell.angle_beta   90.00
_cell.angle_gamma   90.00
#
_symmetry.space_group_name_H-M   'P 1'
#
loop_
_entity.id
_entity.type
_entity.pdbx_description
1 polymer ?
#
loop_
_entity_poly.entity_id
_entity_poly.type
_entity_poly.pdbx_seq_one_letter_code
_entity_poly.pdbx_strand_id
1 'polypeptide(L)'
;ESMGFKTYGYAGGRRDAWEADQTYWGPEKKFLADARHTKDRKLKGPLAAVQMGLIYVNPEGPNGKPDPLAAAFDIRQNFGRMGMDDEETVALIAGGHSFGKAHGAHNPAKCVEAAPAGAPLEAQGMGWKSKCGTGMGKDTITSGLEGAWTSTPTQFSIQYLQNLYAFEWVKTKSPAGATQWIPKDKGAAQMVPDAHDPKKRHAPIMFTTDIALKEDPSYRKITQRWLQNPQEFEVAFSKAWFKLTHRDMGPRARYIGSEVPKEELKWQDPIPAADKKMISDSDADSLKKKILGTDLSNRELIRTAWAAAASFRGTDMRGGANGGRLRLAPQKDWA
;
A
#
# COMPACT_ATOMS: atom_id res chain seq x y z
N GLU A 1 -14.74 -1.20 -9.58
CA GLU A 1 -16.15 -1.10 -10.02
C GLU A 1 -16.39 -1.65 -11.41
N SER A 2 -15.81 -1.07 -12.48
CA SER A 2 -16.01 -1.56 -13.87
C SER A 2 -15.66 -3.04 -14.09
N MET A 3 -14.70 -3.58 -13.32
CA MET A 3 -14.29 -5.00 -13.35
C MET A 3 -15.12 -5.88 -12.40
N GLY A 4 -16.28 -5.43 -11.92
CA GLY A 4 -17.19 -6.24 -11.08
C GLY A 4 -16.93 -6.23 -9.58
N PHE A 5 -16.02 -5.38 -9.08
CA PHE A 5 -15.77 -5.22 -7.64
C PHE A 5 -16.45 -3.96 -7.08
N LYS A 6 -17.23 -4.12 -6.01
CA LYS A 6 -17.87 -3.00 -5.28
C LYS A 6 -16.90 -2.43 -4.26
N THR A 7 -16.52 -1.16 -4.42
CA THR A 7 -15.65 -0.48 -3.45
C THR A 7 -16.42 -0.12 -2.18
N TYR A 8 -15.69 0.08 -1.07
CA TYR A 8 -16.29 0.44 0.21
C TYR A 8 -16.87 1.87 0.20
N GLY A 9 -16.26 2.76 -0.60
CA GLY A 9 -16.70 4.13 -0.86
C GLY A 9 -15.53 4.98 -1.36
N TYR A 10 -15.73 6.29 -1.47
CA TYR A 10 -14.73 7.24 -1.95
C TYR A 10 -14.89 8.62 -1.31
N ALA A 11 -13.78 9.31 -1.11
CA ALA A 11 -13.76 10.73 -0.78
C ALA A 11 -12.74 11.51 -1.63
N GLY A 12 -13.22 12.60 -2.22
CA GLY A 12 -12.39 13.67 -2.75
C GLY A 12 -11.91 14.64 -1.65
N GLY A 13 -11.19 15.68 -2.04
CA GLY A 13 -10.67 16.72 -1.11
C GLY A 13 -9.15 16.76 -0.99
N ARG A 14 -8.43 15.88 -1.69
CA ARG A 14 -6.98 16.02 -1.90
C ARG A 14 -6.75 17.22 -2.81
N ARG A 15 -5.86 18.12 -2.40
CA ARG A 15 -5.45 19.28 -3.20
C ARG A 15 -4.17 18.91 -3.94
N ASP A 16 -4.08 19.30 -5.21
CA ASP A 16 -2.86 19.11 -5.97
C ASP A 16 -1.71 19.91 -5.37
N ALA A 17 -0.51 19.37 -5.51
CA ALA A 17 0.74 20.04 -5.21
C ALA A 17 1.38 20.53 -6.52
N TRP A 18 2.14 21.62 -6.43
CA TRP A 18 2.82 22.24 -7.57
C TRP A 18 4.33 21.99 -7.60
N GLU A 19 4.83 21.35 -6.55
CA GLU A 19 6.23 20.93 -6.41
C GLU A 19 6.30 19.64 -5.59
N ALA A 20 7.45 18.97 -5.65
CA ALA A 20 7.68 17.75 -4.88
C ALA A 20 7.92 18.07 -3.40
N ASP A 21 7.34 17.26 -2.51
CA ASP A 21 7.68 17.31 -1.09
C ASP A 21 9.14 16.88 -0.84
N GLN A 22 9.79 17.54 0.13
CA GLN A 22 11.14 17.19 0.56
C GLN A 22 11.10 16.02 1.54
N THR A 23 10.84 14.83 1.02
CA THR A 23 10.80 13.59 1.81
C THR A 23 12.15 12.87 1.81
N TYR A 24 12.59 12.40 2.98
CA TYR A 24 13.76 11.53 3.09
C TYR A 24 13.43 10.08 2.71
N TRP A 25 13.79 9.66 1.49
CA TRP A 25 13.53 8.32 0.95
C TRP A 25 14.57 7.25 1.30
N GLY A 26 15.65 7.63 1.97
CA GLY A 26 16.71 6.73 2.41
C GLY A 26 18.12 7.23 2.08
N PRO A 27 19.15 6.54 2.60
CA PRO A 27 20.55 6.96 2.48
C PRO A 27 21.19 6.60 1.13
N GLU A 28 20.53 5.80 0.31
CA GLU A 28 21.13 5.24 -0.90
C GLU A 28 21.31 6.28 -2.00
N LYS A 29 22.45 6.19 -2.68
CA LYS A 29 22.78 7.04 -3.85
C LYS A 29 22.47 6.38 -5.19
N LYS A 30 21.87 5.18 -5.17
CA LYS A 30 21.54 4.39 -6.37
C LYS A 30 20.16 3.76 -6.20
N PHE A 31 19.35 3.79 -7.27
CA PHE A 31 18.09 3.06 -7.31
C PHE A 31 18.31 1.57 -7.08
N LEU A 32 17.36 0.94 -6.38
CA LEU A 32 17.36 -0.46 -5.98
C LEU A 32 18.50 -0.88 -5.05
N ALA A 33 19.35 0.04 -4.59
CA ALA A 33 20.32 -0.29 -3.55
C ALA A 33 19.63 -0.42 -2.18
N ASP A 34 20.32 -1.11 -1.26
CA ASP A 34 19.93 -1.29 0.14
C ASP A 34 21.11 -0.91 1.05
N ALA A 35 20.95 0.19 1.79
CA ALA A 35 21.80 0.57 2.93
C ALA A 35 20.96 0.88 4.18
N ARG A 36 19.72 0.38 4.20
CA ARG A 36 18.65 0.80 5.12
C ARG A 36 18.27 -0.24 6.16
N HIS A 37 18.86 -1.43 6.13
CA HIS A 37 18.62 -2.46 7.15
C HIS A 37 19.69 -2.47 8.26
N THR A 38 19.28 -2.85 9.47
CA THR A 38 20.17 -3.30 10.53
C THR A 38 20.66 -4.73 10.26
N LYS A 39 21.58 -5.25 11.10
CA LYS A 39 22.06 -6.64 10.99
C LYS A 39 20.90 -7.66 11.09
N ASP A 40 19.88 -7.36 11.88
CA ASP A 40 18.70 -8.21 12.07
C ASP A 40 17.58 -7.96 11.04
N ARG A 41 17.91 -7.35 9.89
CA ARG A 41 16.96 -7.06 8.80
C ARG A 41 15.81 -6.12 9.18
N LYS A 42 15.97 -5.32 10.24
CA LYS A 42 15.00 -4.25 10.58
C LYS A 42 15.29 -2.99 9.77
N LEU A 43 14.26 -2.33 9.26
CA LEU A 43 14.42 -1.04 8.58
C LEU A 43 14.85 0.06 9.56
N LYS A 44 15.81 0.88 9.13
CA LYS A 44 16.29 2.05 9.89
C LYS A 44 15.33 3.23 9.73
N GLY A 45 15.16 3.99 10.81
CA GLY A 45 14.42 5.26 10.79
C GLY A 45 12.96 5.11 10.32
N PRO A 46 12.41 6.13 9.64
CA PRO A 46 11.00 6.17 9.23
C PRO A 46 10.70 5.42 7.92
N LEU A 47 11.68 4.70 7.35
CA LEU A 47 11.54 4.07 6.04
C LEU A 47 10.55 2.89 6.07
N ALA A 48 9.80 2.70 4.98
CA ALA A 48 8.81 1.64 4.83
C ALA A 48 8.91 0.90 3.47
N ALA A 49 10.10 0.92 2.86
CA ALA A 49 10.43 0.14 1.66
C ALA A 49 11.81 -0.51 1.79
N VAL A 50 12.00 -1.71 1.25
CA VAL A 50 13.25 -2.51 1.41
C VAL A 50 14.42 -2.04 0.55
N GLN A 51 14.18 -1.33 -0.56
CA GLN A 51 15.22 -0.81 -1.45
C GLN A 51 14.80 0.57 -1.97
N MET A 52 15.78 1.38 -2.38
CA MET A 52 15.53 2.71 -2.93
C MET A 52 14.69 2.64 -4.21
N GLY A 53 13.57 3.37 -4.25
CA GLY A 53 12.67 3.42 -5.40
C GLY A 53 11.65 2.29 -5.49
N LEU A 54 11.62 1.35 -4.54
CA LEU A 54 10.50 0.40 -4.42
C LEU A 54 9.39 0.98 -3.54
N ILE A 55 8.16 0.53 -3.77
CA ILE A 55 7.00 0.93 -2.94
C ILE A 55 7.04 0.24 -1.57
N TYR A 56 7.21 -1.08 -1.54
CA TYR A 56 7.25 -1.88 -0.30
C TYR A 56 8.44 -2.86 -0.34
N VAL A 57 8.31 -3.93 -1.12
CA VAL A 57 9.23 -5.06 -1.14
C VAL A 57 9.70 -5.38 -2.55
N ASN A 58 10.78 -6.16 -2.66
CA ASN A 58 11.24 -6.68 -3.94
C ASN A 58 10.36 -7.89 -4.35
N PRO A 59 9.74 -7.88 -5.55
CA PRO A 59 8.83 -8.94 -5.98
C PRO A 59 9.52 -10.30 -6.20
N GLU A 60 10.83 -10.31 -6.47
CA GLU A 60 11.62 -11.54 -6.55
C GLU A 60 12.02 -12.09 -5.18
N GLY A 61 11.82 -11.31 -4.11
CA GLY A 61 12.20 -11.60 -2.74
C GLY A 61 13.42 -10.80 -2.25
N PRO A 62 13.76 -10.90 -0.96
CA PRO A 62 14.89 -10.21 -0.31
C PRO A 62 16.17 -10.13 -1.15
N ASN A 63 16.53 -8.92 -1.61
CA ASN A 63 17.72 -8.69 -2.44
C ASN A 63 17.78 -9.57 -3.70
N GLY A 64 16.61 -9.86 -4.29
CA GLY A 64 16.46 -10.73 -5.47
C GLY A 64 16.55 -12.24 -5.16
N LYS A 65 16.59 -12.63 -3.88
CA LYS A 65 16.60 -14.04 -3.48
C LYS A 65 15.16 -14.57 -3.38
N PRO A 66 14.78 -15.62 -4.13
CA PRO A 66 13.42 -16.13 -4.18
C PRO A 66 13.10 -17.05 -2.99
N ASP A 67 13.12 -16.46 -1.79
CA ASP A 67 12.71 -17.07 -0.53
C ASP A 67 11.35 -16.48 -0.08
N PRO A 68 10.26 -17.26 -0.19
CA PRO A 68 8.93 -16.80 0.20
C PRO A 68 8.78 -16.43 1.68
N LEU A 69 9.43 -17.15 2.60
CA LEU A 69 9.30 -16.87 4.04
C LEU A 69 10.06 -15.59 4.41
N ALA A 70 11.26 -15.40 3.85
CA ALA A 70 11.99 -14.16 4.02
C ALA A 70 11.27 -12.97 3.35
N ALA A 71 10.59 -13.20 2.21
CA ALA A 71 9.73 -12.20 1.60
C ALA A 71 8.52 -11.85 2.47
N ALA A 72 7.90 -12.83 3.14
CA ALA A 72 6.79 -12.58 4.06
C ALA A 72 7.18 -11.69 5.24
N PHE A 73 8.39 -11.89 5.79
CA PHE A 73 8.94 -11.02 6.83
C PHE A 73 9.04 -9.56 6.33
N ASP A 74 9.62 -9.35 5.14
CA ASP A 74 9.74 -8.03 4.55
C ASP A 74 8.34 -7.43 4.28
N ILE A 75 7.40 -8.21 3.74
CA ILE A 75 6.00 -7.78 3.49
C ILE A 75 5.39 -7.26 4.79
N ARG A 76 5.41 -8.07 5.85
CA ARG A 76 4.83 -7.74 7.16
C ARG A 76 5.40 -6.46 7.74
N GLN A 77 6.72 -6.34 7.77
CA GLN A 77 7.38 -5.16 8.31
C GLN A 77 7.00 -3.89 7.54
N ASN A 78 7.03 -3.94 6.20
CA ASN A 78 6.83 -2.75 5.36
C ASN A 78 5.37 -2.32 5.35
N PHE A 79 4.43 -3.25 5.18
CA PHE A 79 2.99 -2.96 5.28
C PHE A 79 2.60 -2.46 6.67
N GLY A 80 3.15 -3.07 7.74
CA GLY A 80 2.96 -2.62 9.12
C GLY A 80 3.39 -1.16 9.33
N ARG A 81 4.54 -0.77 8.76
CA ARG A 81 5.00 0.63 8.78
C ARG A 81 4.14 1.59 7.95
N MET A 82 3.37 1.06 7.01
CA MET A 82 2.38 1.82 6.24
C MET A 82 0.97 1.72 6.84
N GLY A 83 0.85 1.26 8.08
CA GLY A 83 -0.40 1.22 8.82
C GLY A 83 -1.35 0.12 8.41
N MET A 84 -0.86 -0.96 7.78
CA MET A 84 -1.65 -2.13 7.42
C MET A 84 -1.30 -3.32 8.31
N ASP A 85 -2.30 -4.00 8.87
CA ASP A 85 -2.08 -5.27 9.58
C ASP A 85 -1.97 -6.47 8.62
N ASP A 86 -1.84 -7.68 9.16
CA ASP A 86 -1.69 -8.90 8.37
C ASP A 86 -2.92 -9.17 7.48
N GLU A 87 -4.14 -8.91 7.95
CA GLU A 87 -5.36 -9.14 7.18
C GLU A 87 -5.50 -8.12 6.05
N GLU A 88 -5.28 -6.84 6.34
CA GLU A 88 -5.29 -5.77 5.34
C GLU A 88 -4.18 -5.97 4.29
N THR A 89 -3.01 -6.43 4.70
CA THR A 89 -1.87 -6.71 3.81
C THR A 89 -2.21 -7.79 2.79
N VAL A 90 -2.69 -8.95 3.26
CA VAL A 90 -3.04 -10.07 2.39
C VAL A 90 -4.22 -9.68 1.48
N ALA A 91 -5.21 -8.95 2.02
CA ALA A 91 -6.35 -8.46 1.25
C ALA A 91 -5.90 -7.56 0.10
N LEU A 92 -4.99 -6.61 0.35
CA LEU A 92 -4.47 -5.70 -0.68
C LEU A 92 -3.66 -6.43 -1.76
N ILE A 93 -2.79 -7.37 -1.38
CA ILE A 93 -1.97 -8.12 -2.35
C ILE A 93 -2.87 -9.03 -3.19
N ALA A 94 -3.69 -9.86 -2.56
CA ALA A 94 -4.57 -10.79 -3.27
C ALA A 94 -5.64 -10.07 -4.10
N GLY A 95 -6.23 -9.00 -3.58
CA GLY A 95 -7.20 -8.18 -4.29
C GLY A 95 -6.59 -7.42 -5.47
N GLY A 96 -5.40 -6.85 -5.30
CA GLY A 96 -4.66 -6.20 -6.38
C GLY A 96 -4.26 -7.16 -7.50
N HIS A 97 -3.64 -8.30 -7.15
CA HIS A 97 -3.20 -9.32 -8.11
C HIS A 97 -4.33 -10.21 -8.64
N SER A 98 -5.58 -9.97 -8.23
CA SER A 98 -6.74 -10.53 -8.93
C SER A 98 -6.94 -9.89 -10.32
N PHE A 99 -6.28 -8.76 -10.58
CA PHE A 99 -6.38 -8.01 -11.83
C PHE A 99 -5.04 -7.88 -12.57
N GLY A 100 -5.13 -7.72 -13.88
CA GLY A 100 -4.02 -7.32 -14.74
C GLY A 100 -2.91 -8.36 -14.86
N LYS A 101 -1.71 -7.87 -15.19
CA LYS A 101 -0.52 -8.68 -15.44
C LYS A 101 0.77 -7.89 -15.17
N ALA A 102 1.88 -8.61 -15.05
CA ALA A 102 3.23 -8.07 -15.07
C ALA A 102 3.74 -7.88 -16.52
N HIS A 103 4.76 -7.03 -16.71
CA HIS A 103 5.35 -6.74 -18.02
C HIS A 103 6.89 -6.83 -17.99
N GLY A 104 7.43 -7.72 -18.83
CA GLY A 104 8.81 -8.16 -18.88
C GLY A 104 9.11 -8.92 -20.18
N ALA A 105 8.57 -8.43 -21.30
CA ALA A 105 8.70 -9.08 -22.62
C ALA A 105 10.16 -9.19 -23.10
N HIS A 106 11.02 -8.25 -22.70
CA HIS A 106 12.45 -8.22 -23.01
C HIS A 106 13.27 -7.74 -21.82
N ASN A 107 14.59 -7.95 -21.87
CA ASN A 107 15.50 -7.53 -20.80
C ASN A 107 15.54 -5.99 -20.64
N PRO A 108 15.12 -5.44 -19.49
CA PRO A 108 15.00 -3.98 -19.30
C PRO A 108 16.35 -3.26 -19.43
N ALA A 109 17.45 -3.85 -18.96
CA ALA A 109 18.78 -3.21 -19.02
C ALA A 109 19.28 -3.00 -20.46
N LYS A 110 18.74 -3.76 -21.42
CA LYS A 110 19.09 -3.64 -22.84
C LYS A 110 18.09 -2.80 -23.63
N CYS A 111 16.84 -2.76 -23.18
CA CYS A 111 15.71 -2.29 -23.98
C CYS A 111 15.11 -0.98 -23.48
N VAL A 112 15.14 -0.72 -22.17
CA VAL A 112 14.44 0.43 -21.56
C VAL A 112 15.40 1.60 -21.42
N GLU A 113 15.00 2.75 -21.96
CA GLU A 113 15.73 4.01 -21.86
C GLU A 113 15.49 4.70 -20.50
N ALA A 114 15.97 5.92 -20.35
CA ALA A 114 15.93 6.64 -19.08
C ALA A 114 14.51 6.82 -18.53
N ALA A 115 14.39 6.85 -17.20
CA ALA A 115 13.17 7.25 -16.49
C ALA A 115 12.78 8.71 -16.83
N PRO A 116 11.53 9.16 -16.57
CA PRO A 116 11.05 10.47 -17.00
C PRO A 116 11.97 11.65 -16.68
N ALA A 117 12.52 11.70 -15.47
CA ALA A 117 13.41 12.79 -15.04
C ALA A 117 14.79 12.81 -15.76
N GLY A 118 15.17 11.72 -16.42
CA GLY A 118 16.39 11.62 -17.23
C GLY A 118 16.13 11.45 -18.72
N ALA A 119 14.87 11.55 -19.16
CA ALA A 119 14.48 11.42 -20.56
C ALA A 119 14.75 12.73 -21.33
N PRO A 120 14.90 12.68 -22.67
CA PRO A 120 15.12 13.87 -23.47
C PRO A 120 13.84 14.72 -23.57
N LEU A 121 13.98 16.01 -23.90
CA LEU A 121 12.87 16.99 -23.84
C LEU A 121 11.69 16.64 -24.76
N GLU A 122 11.96 16.06 -25.93
CA GLU A 122 10.95 15.61 -26.88
C GLU A 122 10.09 14.45 -26.36
N ALA A 123 10.49 13.79 -25.26
CA ALA A 123 9.66 12.80 -24.58
C ALA A 123 8.49 13.42 -23.80
N GLN A 124 8.45 14.75 -23.65
CA GLN A 124 7.31 15.51 -23.09
C GLN A 124 6.83 14.97 -21.72
N GLY A 125 7.78 14.70 -20.83
CA GLY A 125 7.50 14.20 -19.48
C GLY A 125 7.28 12.67 -19.39
N MET A 126 7.31 11.96 -20.52
CA MET A 126 7.33 10.49 -20.53
C MET A 126 8.76 9.96 -20.33
N GLY A 127 8.88 8.67 -20.00
CA GLY A 127 10.15 7.98 -19.86
C GLY A 127 9.98 6.48 -20.04
N TRP A 128 11.06 5.72 -19.77
CA TRP A 128 11.11 4.26 -19.94
C TRP A 128 10.73 3.79 -21.35
N LYS A 129 11.02 4.62 -22.37
CA LYS A 129 10.83 4.26 -23.77
C LYS A 129 11.57 2.95 -24.03
N SER A 130 10.87 1.98 -24.59
CA SER A 130 11.49 0.71 -24.99
C SER A 130 11.87 0.76 -26.47
N LYS A 131 13.10 0.34 -26.77
CA LYS A 131 13.60 0.16 -28.15
C LYS A 131 13.48 -1.27 -28.68
N CYS A 132 12.90 -2.17 -27.90
CA CYS A 132 12.72 -3.58 -28.27
C CYS A 132 11.29 -3.83 -28.74
N GLY A 133 11.14 -4.56 -29.86
CA GLY A 133 9.85 -4.83 -30.48
C GLY A 133 9.11 -3.53 -30.85
N THR A 134 7.80 -3.47 -30.59
CA THR A 134 7.02 -2.24 -30.74
C THR A 134 7.19 -1.27 -29.56
N GLY A 135 7.86 -1.69 -28.49
CA GLY A 135 8.05 -0.92 -27.25
C GLY A 135 6.79 -0.75 -26.38
N MET A 136 5.66 -1.32 -26.80
CA MET A 136 4.36 -1.23 -26.14
C MET A 136 3.50 -2.45 -26.46
N GLY A 137 2.34 -2.60 -25.80
CA GLY A 137 1.45 -3.74 -25.99
C GLY A 137 2.15 -5.06 -25.65
N LYS A 138 2.22 -5.98 -26.61
CA LYS A 138 2.87 -7.29 -26.44
C LYS A 138 4.36 -7.23 -26.09
N ASP A 139 5.02 -6.11 -26.42
CA ASP A 139 6.46 -5.89 -26.17
C ASP A 139 6.72 -4.97 -24.95
N THR A 140 5.70 -4.74 -24.12
CA THR A 140 5.81 -3.87 -22.93
C THR A 140 6.80 -4.44 -21.91
N ILE A 141 7.59 -3.55 -21.31
CA ILE A 141 8.52 -3.87 -20.23
C ILE A 141 8.28 -2.87 -19.09
N THR A 142 8.12 -3.37 -17.87
CA THR A 142 7.95 -2.54 -16.68
C THR A 142 8.77 -3.10 -15.53
N SER A 143 8.28 -4.14 -14.84
CA SER A 143 9.01 -4.76 -13.74
C SER A 143 10.08 -5.75 -14.21
N GLY A 144 9.97 -6.26 -15.44
CA GLY A 144 10.77 -7.38 -15.93
C GLY A 144 10.18 -8.75 -15.55
N LEU A 145 9.17 -8.81 -14.70
CA LEU A 145 8.34 -10.01 -14.51
C LEU A 145 7.26 -10.07 -15.59
N GLU A 146 6.82 -11.25 -16.01
CA GLU A 146 5.92 -11.39 -17.15
C GLU A 146 4.80 -12.40 -16.90
N GLY A 147 3.56 -12.02 -17.21
CA GLY A 147 2.38 -12.88 -17.15
C GLY A 147 1.31 -12.39 -16.18
N ALA A 148 0.14 -13.04 -16.22
CA ALA A 148 -1.00 -12.72 -15.36
C ALA A 148 -1.23 -13.80 -14.32
N TRP A 149 -1.86 -13.43 -13.20
CA TRP A 149 -2.17 -14.35 -12.11
C TRP A 149 -3.44 -15.16 -12.34
N THR A 150 -4.41 -14.59 -13.07
CA THR A 150 -5.76 -15.14 -13.26
C THR A 150 -6.08 -15.34 -14.73
N SER A 151 -7.04 -16.23 -15.04
CA SER A 151 -7.58 -16.42 -16.39
C SER A 151 -8.57 -15.33 -16.81
N THR A 152 -8.99 -14.49 -15.86
CA THR A 152 -9.90 -13.37 -16.06
C THR A 152 -9.28 -12.05 -15.57
N PRO A 153 -8.17 -11.57 -16.17
CA PRO A 153 -7.38 -10.44 -15.63
C PRO A 153 -8.16 -9.12 -15.50
N THR A 154 -9.33 -8.99 -16.12
CA THR A 154 -10.16 -7.78 -16.12
C THR A 154 -11.47 -7.98 -15.37
N GLN A 155 -11.57 -9.01 -14.51
CA GLN A 155 -12.75 -9.29 -13.69
C GLN A 155 -12.31 -9.67 -12.27
N PHE A 156 -12.98 -9.09 -11.28
CA PHE A 156 -12.75 -9.45 -9.90
C PHE A 156 -13.26 -10.87 -9.64
N SER A 157 -12.43 -11.70 -9.03
CA SER A 157 -12.81 -13.05 -8.63
C SER A 157 -11.86 -13.55 -7.55
N ILE A 158 -12.24 -14.63 -6.87
CA ILE A 158 -11.39 -15.36 -5.93
C ILE A 158 -10.27 -16.17 -6.63
N GLN A 159 -10.17 -16.09 -7.96
CA GLN A 159 -9.32 -16.97 -8.76
C GLN A 159 -7.82 -16.82 -8.46
N TYR A 160 -7.36 -15.65 -8.01
CA TYR A 160 -5.98 -15.48 -7.54
C TYR A 160 -5.66 -16.47 -6.41
N LEU A 161 -6.49 -16.51 -5.37
CA LEU A 161 -6.29 -17.43 -4.24
C LEU A 161 -6.52 -18.88 -4.66
N GLN A 162 -7.51 -19.15 -5.53
CA GLN A 162 -7.74 -20.51 -6.05
C GLN A 162 -6.50 -21.02 -6.76
N ASN A 163 -5.90 -20.23 -7.66
CA ASN A 163 -4.69 -20.60 -8.38
C ASN A 163 -3.51 -20.81 -7.41
N LEU A 164 -3.32 -19.90 -6.45
CA LEU A 164 -2.23 -19.98 -5.47
C LEU A 164 -2.21 -21.34 -4.74
N TYR A 165 -3.39 -21.86 -4.40
CA TYR A 165 -3.53 -23.12 -3.66
C TYR A 165 -3.72 -24.36 -4.55
N ALA A 166 -4.29 -24.23 -5.75
CA ALA A 166 -4.55 -25.36 -6.64
C ALA A 166 -3.28 -25.96 -7.25
N PHE A 167 -2.19 -25.19 -7.33
CA PHE A 167 -0.95 -25.64 -7.97
C PHE A 167 0.20 -25.83 -6.98
N GLU A 168 1.05 -26.81 -7.29
CA GLU A 168 2.47 -26.78 -6.90
C GLU A 168 3.21 -25.80 -7.82
N TRP A 169 4.01 -24.92 -7.23
CA TRP A 169 4.72 -23.87 -7.95
C TRP A 169 6.21 -24.19 -8.07
N VAL A 170 6.77 -24.00 -9.26
CA VAL A 170 8.21 -24.14 -9.52
C VAL A 170 8.80 -22.82 -10.00
N LYS A 171 10.02 -22.52 -9.56
CA LYS A 171 10.76 -21.33 -9.99
C LYS A 171 11.08 -21.41 -11.48
N THR A 172 10.93 -20.30 -12.17
CA THR A 172 11.30 -20.10 -13.57
C THR A 172 11.86 -18.70 -13.78
N LYS A 173 12.24 -18.39 -15.02
CA LYS A 173 12.67 -17.07 -15.45
C LYS A 173 11.66 -16.46 -16.43
N SER A 174 11.36 -15.18 -16.26
CA SER A 174 10.64 -14.39 -17.26
C SER A 174 11.48 -14.24 -18.54
N PRO A 175 10.89 -13.79 -19.65
CA PRO A 175 11.66 -13.45 -20.86
C PRO A 175 12.75 -12.39 -20.60
N ALA A 176 12.55 -11.52 -19.62
CA ALA A 176 13.55 -10.54 -19.20
C ALA A 176 14.63 -11.09 -18.24
N GLY A 177 14.48 -12.33 -17.74
CA GLY A 177 15.41 -12.98 -16.81
C GLY A 177 15.09 -12.82 -15.32
N ALA A 178 13.97 -12.18 -14.97
CA ALA A 178 13.50 -12.06 -13.60
C ALA A 178 12.98 -13.40 -13.07
N THR A 179 13.14 -13.65 -11.77
CA THR A 179 12.68 -14.87 -11.11
C THR A 179 11.19 -14.78 -10.80
N GLN A 180 10.42 -15.75 -11.28
CA GLN A 180 9.00 -15.89 -10.99
C GLN A 180 8.63 -17.36 -10.84
N TRP A 181 7.36 -17.65 -10.61
CA TRP A 181 6.86 -18.99 -10.36
C TRP A 181 5.74 -19.34 -11.35
N ILE A 182 5.75 -20.57 -11.84
CA ILE A 182 4.70 -21.14 -12.70
C ILE A 182 4.20 -22.46 -12.12
N PRO A 183 2.99 -22.92 -12.48
CA PRO A 183 2.52 -24.25 -12.12
C PRO A 183 3.50 -25.31 -12.61
N LYS A 184 3.77 -26.31 -11.76
CA LYS A 184 4.51 -27.51 -12.13
C LYS A 184 3.73 -28.37 -13.13
N ASP A 185 2.40 -28.34 -13.03
CA ASP A 185 1.51 -29.03 -13.96
C ASP A 185 1.52 -28.34 -15.33
N LYS A 186 1.91 -29.09 -16.36
CA LYS A 186 1.92 -28.62 -17.76
C LYS A 186 0.52 -28.41 -18.32
N GLY A 187 -0.52 -29.02 -17.74
CA GLY A 187 -1.91 -28.79 -18.12
C GLY A 187 -2.36 -27.34 -17.93
N ALA A 188 -1.71 -26.59 -17.03
CA ALA A 188 -2.01 -25.18 -16.78
C ALA A 188 -1.45 -24.22 -17.85
N ALA A 189 -0.69 -24.71 -18.84
CA ALA A 189 0.06 -23.87 -19.79
C ALA A 189 -0.80 -22.99 -20.72
N GLN A 190 -2.11 -23.21 -20.79
CA GLN A 190 -3.03 -22.48 -21.68
C GLN A 190 -4.21 -21.83 -20.93
N MET A 191 -4.12 -21.67 -19.61
CA MET A 191 -5.24 -21.15 -18.81
C MET A 191 -5.49 -19.66 -19.00
N VAL A 192 -4.43 -18.87 -19.18
CA VAL A 192 -4.51 -17.40 -19.22
C VAL A 192 -4.54 -16.92 -20.67
N PRO A 193 -5.53 -16.11 -21.09
CA PRO A 193 -5.52 -15.51 -22.43
C PRO A 193 -4.35 -14.52 -22.57
N ASP A 194 -3.73 -14.46 -23.75
CA ASP A 194 -2.77 -13.39 -24.05
C ASP A 194 -3.49 -12.03 -24.10
N ALA A 195 -2.79 -10.98 -23.67
CA ALA A 195 -3.36 -9.63 -23.56
C ALA A 195 -3.62 -8.96 -24.92
N HIS A 196 -2.98 -9.41 -25.99
CA HIS A 196 -3.01 -8.77 -27.30
C HIS A 196 -3.25 -9.73 -28.48
N ASP A 197 -2.96 -11.02 -28.31
CA ASP A 197 -3.19 -12.04 -29.34
C ASP A 197 -4.31 -13.02 -28.92
N PRO A 198 -5.53 -12.94 -29.52
CA PRO A 198 -6.64 -13.79 -29.13
C PRO A 198 -6.42 -15.29 -29.38
N LYS A 199 -5.40 -15.66 -30.17
CA LYS A 199 -5.07 -17.06 -30.48
C LYS A 199 -4.03 -17.64 -29.53
N LYS A 200 -3.43 -16.83 -28.66
CA LYS A 200 -2.34 -17.25 -27.77
C LYS A 200 -2.81 -17.32 -26.33
N ARG A 201 -2.29 -18.30 -25.59
CA ARG A 201 -2.52 -18.46 -24.14
C ARG A 201 -1.24 -18.85 -23.41
N HIS A 202 -1.28 -18.67 -22.09
CA HIS A 202 -0.14 -18.79 -21.18
C HIS A 202 -0.51 -19.56 -19.92
N ALA A 203 0.52 -20.00 -19.20
CA ALA A 203 0.38 -20.40 -17.80
C ALA A 203 0.09 -19.16 -16.93
N PRO A 204 -0.66 -19.30 -15.82
CA PRO A 204 -0.68 -18.28 -14.80
C PRO A 204 0.69 -18.20 -14.12
N ILE A 205 1.00 -17.05 -13.53
CA ILE A 205 2.26 -16.81 -12.82
C ILE A 205 2.00 -16.40 -11.37
N MET A 206 3.02 -16.56 -10.54
CA MET A 206 3.10 -15.99 -9.19
C MET A 206 4.49 -15.39 -8.98
N PHE A 207 4.58 -14.34 -8.19
CA PHE A 207 5.84 -13.79 -7.70
C PHE A 207 6.27 -14.49 -6.41
N THR A 208 7.53 -14.32 -6.00
CA THR A 208 7.99 -14.83 -4.68
C THR A 208 7.13 -14.25 -3.55
N THR A 209 6.71 -12.99 -3.67
CA THR A 209 5.82 -12.31 -2.72
C THR A 209 4.40 -12.87 -2.69
N ASP A 210 3.94 -13.48 -3.78
CA ASP A 210 2.63 -14.14 -3.83
C ASP A 210 2.69 -15.51 -3.15
N ILE A 211 3.77 -16.26 -3.43
CA ILE A 211 4.06 -17.52 -2.74
C ILE A 211 4.24 -17.30 -1.23
N ALA A 212 4.75 -16.14 -0.82
CA ALA A 212 4.87 -15.77 0.59
C ALA A 212 3.52 -15.80 1.33
N LEU A 213 2.41 -15.43 0.67
CA LEU A 213 1.08 -15.50 1.28
C LEU A 213 0.65 -16.93 1.56
N LYS A 214 1.09 -17.86 0.70
CA LYS A 214 0.87 -19.29 0.87
C LYS A 214 1.80 -19.88 1.91
N GLU A 215 3.07 -19.49 1.99
CA GLU A 215 4.05 -20.19 2.85
C GLU A 215 4.13 -19.64 4.29
N ASP A 216 3.87 -18.36 4.51
CA ASP A 216 3.83 -17.80 5.87
C ASP A 216 2.62 -18.34 6.65
N PRO A 217 2.79 -18.90 7.87
CA PRO A 217 1.68 -19.52 8.60
C PRO A 217 0.50 -18.59 8.90
N SER A 218 0.77 -17.32 9.21
CA SER A 218 -0.28 -16.35 9.54
C SER A 218 -1.03 -15.92 8.28
N TYR A 219 -0.32 -15.63 7.19
CA TYR A 219 -0.94 -15.30 5.90
C TYR A 219 -1.69 -16.50 5.30
N ARG A 220 -1.16 -17.71 5.42
CA ARG A 220 -1.80 -18.96 4.99
C ARG A 220 -3.15 -19.15 5.70
N LYS A 221 -3.19 -18.91 7.01
CA LYS A 221 -4.44 -19.02 7.78
C LYS A 221 -5.53 -18.05 7.26
N ILE A 222 -5.14 -16.81 6.96
CA ILE A 222 -6.06 -15.78 6.44
C ILE A 222 -6.57 -16.16 5.05
N THR A 223 -5.67 -16.48 4.13
CA THR A 223 -6.01 -16.82 2.74
C THR A 223 -6.80 -18.11 2.60
N GLN A 224 -6.51 -19.15 3.41
CA GLN A 224 -7.30 -20.39 3.41
C GLN A 224 -8.72 -20.17 3.93
N ARG A 225 -8.91 -19.31 4.95
CA ARG A 225 -10.26 -18.93 5.41
C ARG A 225 -11.04 -18.25 4.28
N TRP A 226 -10.42 -17.35 3.53
CA TRP A 226 -11.07 -16.67 2.41
C TRP A 226 -11.36 -17.55 1.19
N LEU A 227 -10.55 -18.58 0.96
CA LEU A 227 -10.89 -19.59 -0.05
C LEU A 227 -12.21 -20.30 0.26
N GLN A 228 -12.48 -20.54 1.55
CA GLN A 228 -13.74 -21.13 2.00
C GLN A 228 -14.87 -20.09 2.10
N ASN A 229 -14.53 -18.81 2.29
CA ASN A 229 -15.47 -17.71 2.50
C ASN A 229 -15.11 -16.49 1.62
N PRO A 230 -15.33 -16.53 0.30
CA PRO A 230 -14.90 -15.46 -0.61
C PRO A 230 -15.47 -14.07 -0.30
N GLN A 231 -16.66 -14.01 0.31
CA GLN A 231 -17.30 -12.75 0.70
C GLN A 231 -16.52 -12.03 1.82
N GLU A 232 -15.83 -12.76 2.71
CA GLU A 232 -14.95 -12.12 3.71
C GLU A 232 -13.77 -11.43 3.05
N PHE A 233 -13.20 -12.04 2.00
CA PHE A 233 -12.13 -11.43 1.21
C PHE A 233 -12.60 -10.16 0.51
N GLU A 234 -13.79 -10.18 -0.09
CA GLU A 234 -14.37 -8.99 -0.73
C GLU A 234 -14.51 -7.83 0.25
N VAL A 235 -15.06 -8.09 1.44
CA VAL A 235 -15.21 -7.07 2.48
C VAL A 235 -13.84 -6.58 2.96
N ALA A 236 -12.90 -7.48 3.26
CA ALA A 236 -11.56 -7.13 3.72
C ALA A 236 -10.82 -6.28 2.69
N PHE A 237 -10.84 -6.68 1.41
CA PHE A 237 -10.22 -5.92 0.33
C PHE A 237 -10.89 -4.56 0.12
N SER A 238 -12.22 -4.46 0.20
CA SER A 238 -12.93 -3.18 0.02
C SER A 238 -12.54 -2.17 1.10
N LYS A 239 -12.48 -2.60 2.37
CA LYS A 239 -12.10 -1.76 3.51
C LYS A 239 -10.62 -1.41 3.48
N ALA A 240 -9.75 -2.38 3.20
CA ALA A 240 -8.30 -2.15 3.11
C ALA A 240 -7.93 -1.22 1.94
N TRP A 241 -8.60 -1.34 0.78
CA TRP A 241 -8.43 -0.43 -0.35
C TRP A 241 -8.86 1.00 -0.02
N PHE A 242 -10.00 1.15 0.66
CA PHE A 242 -10.45 2.47 1.12
C PHE A 242 -9.46 3.09 2.11
N LYS A 243 -8.99 2.32 3.10
CA LYS A 243 -7.95 2.77 4.03
C LYS A 243 -6.67 3.14 3.29
N LEU A 244 -6.16 2.31 2.38
CA LEU A 244 -4.95 2.56 1.61
C LEU A 244 -5.00 3.92 0.91
N THR A 245 -6.13 4.18 0.27
CA THR A 245 -6.31 5.38 -0.54
C THR A 245 -6.62 6.62 0.31
N HIS A 246 -7.08 6.50 1.55
CA HIS A 246 -7.56 7.64 2.37
C HIS A 246 -6.82 7.84 3.71
N ARG A 247 -5.85 6.99 4.06
CA ARG A 247 -5.11 7.02 5.34
C ARG A 247 -4.37 8.32 5.63
N ASP A 248 -4.05 9.10 4.61
CA ASP A 248 -3.32 10.37 4.67
C ASP A 248 -4.25 11.60 4.64
N MET A 249 -5.56 11.39 4.55
CA MET A 249 -6.52 12.49 4.50
C MET A 249 -6.91 13.05 5.86
N GLY A 250 -6.47 12.46 6.97
CA GLY A 250 -6.79 12.90 8.32
C GLY A 250 -8.29 12.86 8.65
N PRO A 251 -8.81 13.84 9.44
CA PRO A 251 -10.19 13.82 9.91
C PRO A 251 -11.23 13.74 8.80
N ARG A 252 -12.32 12.99 9.05
CA ARG A 252 -13.46 12.83 8.11
C ARG A 252 -14.07 14.15 7.65
N ALA A 253 -13.94 15.23 8.43
CA ALA A 253 -14.38 16.58 8.05
C ALA A 253 -13.71 17.10 6.74
N ARG A 254 -12.59 16.50 6.32
CA ARG A 254 -11.92 16.82 5.04
C ARG A 254 -12.46 16.05 3.85
N TYR A 255 -13.34 15.07 4.06
CA TYR A 255 -13.83 14.19 3.01
C TYR A 255 -14.96 14.88 2.27
N ILE A 256 -14.89 14.90 0.94
CA ILE A 256 -15.85 15.58 0.07
C ILE A 256 -16.43 14.55 -0.92
N GLY A 257 -17.76 14.55 -1.07
CA GLY A 257 -18.45 13.72 -2.06
C GLY A 257 -19.60 12.90 -1.47
N SER A 258 -20.46 12.37 -2.34
CA SER A 258 -21.64 11.57 -1.96
C SER A 258 -21.33 10.11 -1.62
N GLU A 259 -20.13 9.64 -1.98
CA GLU A 259 -19.70 8.25 -1.79
C GLU A 259 -18.92 8.02 -0.50
N VAL A 260 -18.85 9.03 0.38
CA VAL A 260 -18.20 8.91 1.68
C VAL A 260 -18.95 7.88 2.52
N PRO A 261 -18.30 6.78 2.95
CA PRO A 261 -18.95 5.78 3.80
C PRO A 261 -19.49 6.42 5.08
N LYS A 262 -20.70 6.03 5.49
CA LYS A 262 -21.33 6.53 6.72
C LYS A 262 -20.61 6.05 7.99
N GLU A 263 -20.14 4.80 7.99
CA GLU A 263 -19.38 4.19 9.09
C GLU A 263 -18.09 4.98 9.36
N GLU A 264 -17.84 5.28 10.64
CA GLU A 264 -16.57 5.87 11.08
C GLU A 264 -15.57 4.74 11.35
N LEU A 265 -14.42 4.79 10.70
CA LEU A 265 -13.42 3.74 10.83
C LEU A 265 -12.39 4.14 11.90
N LYS A 266 -12.00 3.19 12.74
CA LYS A 266 -11.07 3.43 13.87
C LYS A 266 -9.78 4.15 13.46
N TRP A 267 -9.21 3.82 12.29
CA TRP A 267 -7.98 4.43 11.80
C TRP A 267 -8.11 5.90 11.40
N GLN A 268 -9.34 6.43 11.27
CA GLN A 268 -9.62 7.84 11.00
C GLN A 268 -9.52 8.70 12.27
N ASP A 269 -9.20 8.09 13.42
CA ASP A 269 -9.18 8.74 14.73
C ASP A 269 -10.46 9.57 15.00
N PRO A 270 -11.66 8.96 14.89
CA PRO A 270 -12.93 9.69 14.89
C PRO A 270 -13.14 10.51 16.17
N ILE A 271 -13.86 11.62 16.03
CA ILE A 271 -14.23 12.53 17.11
C ILE A 271 -15.75 12.52 17.23
N PRO A 272 -16.32 12.30 18.42
CA PRO A 272 -17.76 12.38 18.62
C PRO A 272 -18.31 13.73 18.16
N ALA A 273 -19.48 13.71 17.50
CA ALA A 273 -20.19 14.94 17.19
C ALA A 273 -20.56 15.67 18.48
N ALA A 274 -20.42 17.00 18.49
CA ALA A 274 -20.86 17.82 19.61
C ALA A 274 -22.40 17.82 19.67
N ASP A 275 -22.97 17.38 20.80
CA ASP A 275 -24.42 17.33 21.03
C ASP A 275 -24.92 18.45 21.95
N LYS A 276 -24.03 19.36 22.36
CA LYS A 276 -24.32 20.51 23.24
C LYS A 276 -24.05 21.83 22.53
N LYS A 277 -24.70 22.90 23.03
CA LYS A 277 -24.41 24.27 22.61
C LYS A 277 -22.94 24.60 22.91
N MET A 278 -22.25 25.13 21.91
CA MET A 278 -20.88 25.63 22.08
C MET A 278 -20.87 26.82 23.03
N ILE A 279 -19.79 26.95 23.81
CA ILE A 279 -19.59 28.09 24.69
C ILE A 279 -19.58 29.39 23.88
N SER A 280 -20.15 30.46 24.45
CA SER A 280 -20.06 31.81 23.89
C SER A 280 -18.72 32.48 24.24
N ASP A 281 -18.44 33.63 23.64
CA ASP A 281 -17.26 34.43 23.99
C ASP A 281 -17.27 34.86 25.46
N SER A 282 -18.46 35.21 25.99
CA SER A 282 -18.63 35.55 27.41
C SER A 282 -18.36 34.35 28.32
N ASP A 283 -18.76 33.13 27.92
CA ASP A 283 -18.44 31.92 28.66
C ASP A 283 -16.93 31.65 28.64
N ALA A 284 -16.27 31.84 27.49
CA ALA A 284 -14.83 31.68 27.36
C ALA A 284 -14.05 32.67 28.26
N ASP A 285 -14.48 33.93 28.33
CA ASP A 285 -13.89 34.92 29.24
C ASP A 285 -14.04 34.55 30.71
N SER A 286 -15.23 34.08 31.09
CA SER A 286 -15.50 33.57 32.44
C SER A 286 -14.63 32.36 32.78
N LEU A 287 -14.51 31.40 31.86
CA LEU A 287 -13.69 30.19 32.04
C LEU A 287 -12.19 30.52 32.15
N LYS A 288 -11.67 31.43 31.32
CA LYS A 288 -10.28 31.90 31.41
C LYS A 288 -9.96 32.47 32.80
N LYS A 289 -10.84 33.33 33.33
CA LYS A 289 -10.69 33.88 34.69
C LYS A 289 -10.70 32.78 35.75
N LYS A 290 -11.59 31.79 35.63
CA LYS A 290 -11.65 30.65 36.57
C LYS A 290 -10.38 29.81 36.53
N ILE A 291 -9.87 29.49 35.33
CA ILE A 291 -8.62 28.73 35.15
C ILE A 291 -7.43 29.48 35.76
N LEU A 292 -7.32 30.79 35.51
CA LEU A 292 -6.26 31.63 36.08
C LEU A 292 -6.38 31.84 37.60
N GLY A 293 -7.54 31.58 38.18
CA GLY A 293 -7.76 31.60 39.63
C GLY A 293 -7.46 30.27 40.34
N THR A 294 -7.04 29.23 39.60
CA THR A 294 -6.55 27.97 40.19
C THR A 294 -5.10 28.09 40.66
N ASP A 295 -4.58 27.05 41.30
CA ASP A 295 -3.17 26.92 41.68
C ASP A 295 -2.24 26.51 40.53
N LEU A 296 -2.79 26.28 39.32
CA LEU A 296 -2.00 25.96 38.13
C LEU A 296 -1.13 27.15 37.71
N SER A 297 0.16 26.88 37.52
CA SER A 297 1.10 27.85 37.01
C SER A 297 0.89 28.12 35.51
N ASN A 298 1.33 29.29 35.05
CA ASN A 298 1.39 29.60 33.61
C ASN A 298 2.17 28.53 32.83
N ARG A 299 3.23 27.96 33.43
CA ARG A 299 4.03 26.91 32.81
C ARG A 299 3.24 25.63 32.58
N GLU A 300 2.42 25.21 33.54
CA GLU A 300 1.58 24.01 33.41
C GLU A 300 0.49 24.21 32.35
N LEU A 301 -0.17 25.36 32.36
CA LEU A 301 -1.20 25.71 31.37
C LEU A 301 -0.64 25.70 29.94
N ILE A 302 0.48 26.40 29.73
CA ILE A 302 1.15 26.48 28.42
C ILE A 302 1.66 25.10 28.00
N ARG A 303 2.34 24.35 28.89
CA ARG A 303 2.89 23.02 28.57
C ARG A 303 1.78 22.04 28.20
N THR A 304 0.67 22.05 28.93
CA THR A 304 -0.46 21.13 28.68
C THR A 304 -1.13 21.45 27.35
N ALA A 305 -1.40 22.73 27.07
CA ALA A 305 -1.97 23.15 25.80
C ALA A 305 -1.05 22.80 24.61
N TRP A 306 0.25 23.07 24.75
CA TRP A 306 1.25 22.73 23.74
C TRP A 306 1.35 21.22 23.52
N ALA A 307 1.44 20.41 24.58
CA ALA A 307 1.56 18.96 24.47
C ALA A 307 0.36 18.34 23.73
N ALA A 308 -0.85 18.87 23.94
CA ALA A 308 -2.02 18.43 23.19
C ALA A 308 -1.93 18.82 21.70
N ALA A 309 -1.67 20.09 21.42
CA ALA A 309 -1.70 20.63 20.05
C ALA A 309 -0.52 20.17 19.18
N ALA A 310 0.68 20.07 19.74
CA ALA A 310 1.92 19.75 19.03
C ALA A 310 2.03 18.30 18.56
N SER A 311 1.06 17.44 18.92
CA SER A 311 0.95 16.10 18.35
C SER A 311 0.48 16.12 16.88
N PHE A 312 -0.01 17.27 16.39
CA PHE A 312 -0.44 17.43 15.00
C PHE A 312 0.74 17.34 14.03
N ARG A 313 0.52 16.69 12.89
CA ARG A 313 1.46 16.68 11.76
C ARG A 313 0.72 16.89 10.44
N GLY A 314 1.22 17.81 9.62
CA GLY A 314 0.60 18.18 8.34
C GLY A 314 0.75 17.13 7.24
N THR A 315 1.62 16.13 7.41
CA THR A 315 1.91 15.11 6.39
C THR A 315 0.73 14.17 6.13
N ASP A 316 -0.01 13.80 7.18
CA ASP A 316 -1.22 12.96 7.10
C ASP A 316 -2.41 13.56 7.87
N MET A 317 -2.25 14.80 8.34
CA MET A 317 -3.24 15.59 9.08
C MET A 317 -3.74 14.92 10.37
N ARG A 318 -2.96 14.00 10.97
CA ARG A 318 -3.29 13.35 12.24
C ARG A 318 -2.80 14.16 13.44
N GLY A 319 -3.34 13.83 14.62
CA GLY A 319 -2.99 14.45 15.89
C GLY A 319 -3.68 15.80 16.12
N GLY A 320 -3.17 16.57 17.08
CA GLY A 320 -3.72 17.85 17.51
C GLY A 320 -4.60 17.76 18.76
N ALA A 321 -5.09 18.91 19.21
CA ALA A 321 -5.80 19.02 20.49
C ALA A 321 -7.25 18.50 20.44
N ASN A 322 -7.87 18.41 19.26
CA ASN A 322 -9.24 17.94 19.13
C ASN A 322 -9.38 16.48 19.60
N GLY A 323 -10.50 16.15 20.24
CA GLY A 323 -10.73 14.89 20.94
C GLY A 323 -10.13 14.81 22.35
N GLY A 324 -9.28 15.77 22.73
CA GLY A 324 -8.66 15.80 24.06
C GLY A 324 -7.86 14.54 24.37
N ARG A 325 -7.19 13.98 23.36
CA ARG A 325 -6.49 12.68 23.44
C ARG A 325 -5.29 12.68 24.38
N LEU A 326 -4.78 13.84 24.78
CA LEU A 326 -3.67 13.95 25.75
C LEU A 326 -3.97 13.19 27.05
N ARG A 327 -5.23 13.14 27.49
CA ARG A 327 -5.63 12.42 28.72
C ARG A 327 -5.76 10.90 28.55
N LEU A 328 -5.60 10.38 27.35
CA LEU A 328 -5.80 8.97 27.01
C LEU A 328 -4.45 8.28 26.74
N ALA A 329 -4.43 6.95 26.84
CA ALA A 329 -3.28 6.19 26.38
C ALA A 329 -3.14 6.32 24.83
N PRO A 330 -1.91 6.41 24.29
CA PRO A 330 -0.64 6.46 25.03
C PRO A 330 -0.19 7.88 25.42
N GLN A 331 -0.85 8.96 24.95
CA GLN A 331 -0.36 10.34 25.10
C GLN A 331 -0.16 10.78 26.55
N LYS A 332 -1.00 10.30 27.47
CA LYS A 332 -0.88 10.60 28.91
C LYS A 332 0.40 10.09 29.56
N ASP A 333 1.05 9.09 28.94
CA ASP A 333 2.25 8.42 29.44
C ASP A 333 3.51 8.75 28.61
N TRP A 334 3.42 9.72 27.70
CA TRP A 334 4.60 10.20 26.95
C TRP A 334 5.57 10.94 27.86
N ALA A 335 6.87 10.67 27.68
CA ALA A 335 7.97 11.18 28.52
C ALA A 335 8.20 12.69 28.38
#